data_AF-A0A9P8M7D7-F1
#
_entry.id   AF-A0A9P8M7D7-F1
#
_cell.length_a   1.000
_cell.length_b   1.000
_cell.length_c   1.000
_cell.angle_alpha   90.00
_cell.angle_beta   90.00
_cell.angle_gamma   90.00
#
_symmetry.space_group_name_H-M   'P 1'
#
loop_
_entity.id
_entity.type
_entity.pdbx_description
1 polymer ?
#
loop_
_entity_poly.entity_id
_entity_poly.type
_entity_poly.pdbx_seq_one_letter_code
_entity_poly.pdbx_strand_id
1 'polypeptide(L)'
;MAALLPLDLSKNLSLFTVPSPRPRPRKPINPQANKPQVPAAFGLALIPHLYAVGSAGFTIYDNSYPRAYRDTLIKDTSIDKVRKQRILRAEACSLNGLETIGLYAASVIVGNYAQLGTSTLNSLSIGYLVSRCAYTLSYVFIRNRRLSWLRTAIWQVTAAYIVMFWVKAGYKLL
;
A
#
# COMPACT_ATOMS: atom_id res chain seq x y z
N MET A 1 -49.93 8.52 -9.23
CA MET A 1 -49.58 8.59 -7.80
C MET A 1 -48.19 8.00 -7.60
N ALA A 2 -47.20 8.85 -7.35
CA ALA A 2 -45.94 8.54 -6.66
C ALA A 2 -45.26 9.91 -6.40
N ALA A 3 -45.58 10.53 -5.26
CA ALA A 3 -44.97 11.79 -4.87
C ALA A 3 -43.53 11.51 -4.42
N LEU A 4 -42.56 12.15 -5.07
CA LEU A 4 -41.17 12.20 -4.64
C LEU A 4 -41.12 12.91 -3.29
N LEU A 5 -40.78 12.17 -2.23
CA LEU A 5 -40.51 12.74 -0.91
C LEU A 5 -39.31 13.70 -1.03
N PRO A 6 -39.38 14.95 -0.56
CA PRO A 6 -38.23 15.84 -0.58
C PRO A 6 -37.15 15.31 0.36
N LEU A 7 -35.98 15.00 -0.18
CA LEU A 7 -34.77 14.67 0.57
C LEU A 7 -34.31 15.90 1.36
N ASP A 8 -34.73 15.97 2.62
CA ASP A 8 -34.29 16.99 3.57
C ASP A 8 -32.84 16.70 4.00
N LEU A 9 -31.89 17.25 3.23
CA LEU A 9 -30.45 17.15 3.46
C LEU A 9 -30.02 17.71 4.83
N SER A 10 -30.81 18.60 5.44
CA SER A 10 -30.47 19.23 6.72
C SER A 10 -30.52 18.25 7.90
N LYS A 11 -31.41 17.25 7.85
CA LYS A 11 -31.59 16.27 8.92
C LYS A 11 -30.57 15.14 8.88
N ASN A 12 -30.11 14.77 7.67
CA ASN A 12 -29.10 13.72 7.47
C ASN A 12 -27.65 14.22 7.65
N LEU A 13 -27.42 15.53 7.65
CA LEU A 13 -26.11 16.11 7.94
C LEU A 13 -25.70 15.97 9.42
N SER A 14 -26.66 15.72 10.31
CA SER A 14 -26.39 15.54 11.75
C SER A 14 -25.52 14.32 12.06
N LEU A 15 -25.53 13.30 11.20
CA LEU A 15 -24.64 12.13 11.27
C LEU A 15 -23.19 12.45 10.84
N PHE A 16 -22.97 13.57 10.15
CA PHE A 16 -21.66 14.05 9.72
C PHE A 16 -21.14 15.23 10.54
N THR A 17 -21.98 15.83 11.39
CA THR A 17 -21.53 16.80 12.39
C THR A 17 -20.93 16.07 13.58
N VAL A 18 -19.67 15.65 13.45
CA VAL A 18 -18.83 15.32 14.60
C VAL A 18 -18.71 16.60 15.43
N PRO A 19 -19.08 16.61 16.73
CA PRO A 19 -18.87 17.77 17.59
C PRO A 19 -17.40 18.18 17.50
N SER A 20 -17.13 19.45 17.18
CA SER A 20 -15.74 19.92 17.07
C SER A 20 -15.04 19.61 18.40
N PRO A 21 -13.97 18.79 18.42
CA PRO A 21 -13.27 18.53 19.65
C PRO A 21 -12.82 19.86 20.23
N ARG A 22 -13.01 20.08 21.54
CA ARG A 22 -12.35 21.20 22.23
C ARG A 22 -10.89 21.21 21.80
N PRO A 23 -10.30 22.36 21.41
CA PRO A 23 -8.91 22.41 20.98
C PRO A 23 -8.05 21.89 22.13
N ARG A 24 -7.68 20.60 22.05
CA ARG A 24 -6.70 20.03 22.97
C ARG A 24 -5.41 20.81 22.70
N PRO A 25 -4.70 21.26 23.75
CA PRO A 25 -3.40 21.90 23.55
C PRO A 25 -2.58 20.99 22.65
N ARG A 26 -2.20 21.49 21.46
CA ARG A 26 -1.37 20.74 20.52
C ARG A 26 -0.05 20.50 21.24
N LYS A 27 0.12 19.30 21.81
CA LYS A 27 1.45 18.87 22.23
C LYS A 27 2.37 19.05 21.02
N PRO A 28 3.58 19.60 21.21
CA PRO A 28 4.51 19.79 20.10
C PRO A 28 4.60 18.49 19.31
N ILE A 29 4.52 18.60 17.97
CA ILE A 29 4.61 17.45 17.07
C ILE A 29 5.85 16.68 17.49
N ASN A 30 5.65 15.45 17.98
CA ASN A 30 6.74 14.63 18.45
C ASN A 30 7.74 14.45 17.27
N PRO A 31 9.01 14.85 17.40
CA PRO A 31 10.00 14.72 16.32
C PRO A 31 10.22 13.27 15.86
N GLN A 32 9.65 12.28 16.55
CA GLN A 32 9.57 10.88 16.14
C GLN A 32 8.72 10.64 14.87
N ALA A 33 7.95 11.63 14.39
CA ALA A 33 7.27 11.61 13.09
C ALA A 33 8.24 11.43 11.89
N ASN A 34 9.55 11.50 12.13
CA ASN A 34 10.58 11.64 11.10
C ASN A 34 11.36 10.35 10.79
N LYS A 35 10.77 9.15 10.99
CA LYS A 35 11.34 7.93 10.40
C LYS A 35 10.88 7.81 8.95
N PRO A 36 11.77 7.51 7.98
CA PRO A 36 11.43 7.45 6.55
C PRO A 36 10.62 6.19 6.20
N GLN A 37 9.57 5.87 6.97
CA GLN A 37 8.77 4.65 6.83
C GLN A 37 7.93 4.68 5.54
N VAL A 38 7.30 5.83 5.24
CA VAL A 38 6.54 6.01 3.99
C VAL A 38 7.47 6.04 2.78
N PRO A 39 8.59 6.81 2.76
CA PRO A 39 9.59 6.68 1.71
C PRO A 39 10.16 5.27 1.54
N ALA A 40 10.40 4.53 2.63
CA ALA A 40 10.86 3.14 2.56
C ALA A 40 9.81 2.23 1.94
N ALA A 41 8.53 2.38 2.30
CA ALA A 41 7.43 1.64 1.68
C ALA A 41 7.30 1.97 0.18
N PHE A 42 7.53 3.22 -0.20
CA PHE A 42 7.57 3.64 -1.60
C PHE A 42 8.72 2.99 -2.36
N GLY A 43 9.92 2.99 -1.78
CA GLY A 43 11.06 2.26 -2.32
C GLY A 43 10.75 0.77 -2.53
N LEU A 44 10.16 0.11 -1.52
CA LEU A 44 9.75 -1.29 -1.63
C LEU A 44 8.69 -1.54 -2.71
N ALA A 45 7.82 -0.56 -2.99
CA ALA A 45 6.88 -0.64 -4.10
C ALA A 45 7.58 -0.47 -5.47
N LEU A 46 8.63 0.33 -5.56
CA LEU A 46 9.34 0.60 -6.82
C LEU A 46 10.41 -0.44 -7.19
N ILE A 47 11.09 -1.03 -6.20
CA ILE A 47 12.19 -1.99 -6.43
C ILE A 47 11.80 -3.12 -7.43
N PRO A 48 10.60 -3.73 -7.35
CA PRO A 48 10.22 -4.78 -8.30
C PRO A 48 10.09 -4.29 -9.74
N HIS A 49 9.64 -3.05 -9.95
CA HIS A 49 9.56 -2.43 -11.28
C HIS A 49 10.97 -2.17 -11.83
N LEU A 50 11.87 -1.61 -11.01
CA LEU A 50 13.27 -1.42 -11.41
C LEU A 50 13.95 -2.74 -11.79
N TYR A 51 13.70 -3.79 -11.00
CA TYR A 51 14.15 -5.15 -11.33
C TYR A 51 13.54 -5.65 -12.64
N ALA A 52 12.24 -5.43 -12.87
CA ALA A 52 11.55 -5.88 -14.07
C ALA A 52 12.13 -5.20 -15.32
N VAL A 53 12.19 -3.87 -15.33
CA VAL A 53 12.72 -3.07 -16.46
C VAL A 53 14.19 -3.40 -16.73
N GLY A 54 15.03 -3.43 -15.69
CA GLY A 54 16.44 -3.80 -15.82
C GLY A 54 16.65 -5.23 -16.32
N SER A 55 15.73 -6.15 -15.97
CA SER A 55 15.78 -7.54 -16.43
C SER A 55 15.22 -7.75 -17.83
N ALA A 56 14.33 -6.89 -18.33
CA ALA A 56 13.79 -6.94 -19.69
C ALA A 56 14.71 -6.25 -20.70
N GLY A 57 15.40 -5.19 -20.27
CA GLY A 57 16.25 -4.36 -21.13
C GLY A 57 15.47 -3.18 -21.74
N PHE A 58 16.23 -2.13 -22.08
CA PHE A 58 15.68 -0.87 -22.60
C PHE A 58 15.10 -0.95 -24.02
N THR A 59 15.32 -2.06 -24.74
CA THR A 59 14.66 -2.32 -26.03
C THR A 59 13.21 -2.77 -25.86
N ILE A 60 12.85 -3.33 -24.69
CA ILE A 60 11.49 -3.79 -24.37
C ILE A 60 10.72 -2.72 -23.59
N TYR A 61 11.40 -1.99 -22.71
CA TYR A 61 10.81 -0.90 -21.95
C TYR A 61 11.00 0.44 -22.67
N ASP A 62 9.95 0.90 -23.35
CA ASP A 62 9.90 2.24 -23.95
C ASP A 62 9.38 3.27 -22.94
N ASN A 63 10.23 4.21 -22.55
CA ASN A 63 9.88 5.28 -21.62
C ASN A 63 8.88 6.30 -22.20
N SER A 64 8.73 6.36 -23.52
CA SER A 64 7.73 7.21 -24.19
C SER A 64 6.34 6.59 -24.11
N TYR A 65 6.26 5.26 -23.96
CA TYR A 65 5.00 4.53 -23.85
C TYR A 65 5.04 3.42 -22.77
N PRO A 66 5.29 3.79 -21.50
CA PRO A 66 5.60 2.82 -20.44
C PRO A 66 4.43 1.89 -20.10
N ARG A 67 3.19 2.31 -20.38
CA ARG A 67 1.99 1.50 -20.11
C ARG A 67 1.84 0.29 -21.02
N ALA A 68 2.46 0.29 -22.20
CA ALA A 68 2.47 -0.89 -23.06
C ALA A 68 3.58 -1.89 -22.73
N TYR A 69 4.45 -1.59 -21.77
CA TYR A 69 5.56 -2.45 -21.38
C TYR A 69 5.15 -3.92 -21.21
N ARG A 70 4.03 -4.17 -20.52
CA ARG A 70 3.50 -5.52 -20.31
C ARG A 70 3.20 -6.23 -21.63
N ASP A 71 2.54 -5.57 -22.56
CA ASP A 71 2.12 -6.15 -23.83
C ASP A 71 3.32 -6.38 -24.75
N THR A 72 4.26 -5.44 -24.78
CA THR A 72 5.54 -5.57 -25.49
C THR A 72 6.33 -6.78 -24.97
N LEU A 73 6.44 -6.92 -23.65
CA LEU A 73 7.14 -8.03 -23.01
C LEU A 73 6.47 -9.39 -23.28
N ILE A 74 5.13 -9.45 -23.36
CA ILE A 74 4.41 -10.68 -23.68
C ILE A 74 4.73 -11.12 -25.11
N LYS A 75 4.69 -10.19 -26.06
CA LYS A 75 4.90 -10.44 -27.51
C LYS A 75 6.35 -10.75 -27.87
N ASP A 76 7.31 -10.24 -27.10
CA ASP A 76 8.74 -10.47 -27.32
C ASP A 76 9.08 -11.97 -27.40
N THR A 77 9.97 -12.39 -28.29
CA THR A 77 10.42 -13.78 -28.40
C THR A 77 11.87 -13.96 -27.98
N SER A 78 12.58 -12.87 -27.64
CA SER A 78 13.99 -12.90 -27.27
C SER A 78 14.22 -13.38 -25.82
N ILE A 79 13.25 -13.16 -24.93
CA ILE A 79 13.33 -13.56 -23.52
C ILE A 79 12.67 -14.93 -23.29
N ASP A 80 13.41 -15.85 -22.67
CA ASP A 80 12.89 -17.15 -22.21
C ASP A 80 11.60 -17.00 -21.36
N LYS A 81 10.70 -17.97 -21.50
CA LYS A 81 9.40 -18.02 -20.82
C LYS A 81 9.52 -17.93 -19.29
N VAL A 82 10.48 -18.62 -18.67
CA VAL A 82 10.64 -18.60 -17.20
C VAL A 82 11.07 -17.22 -16.72
N ARG A 83 12.05 -16.62 -17.40
CA ARG A 83 12.51 -15.25 -17.12
C ARG A 83 11.39 -14.24 -17.35
N LYS A 84 10.69 -14.31 -18.48
CA LYS A 84 9.56 -13.44 -18.81
C LYS A 84 8.48 -13.47 -17.73
N GLN A 85 8.09 -14.67 -17.28
CA GLN A 85 7.11 -14.81 -16.21
C GLN A 85 7.58 -14.18 -14.88
N ARG A 86 8.88 -14.24 -14.57
CA ARG A 86 9.44 -13.58 -13.38
C ARG A 86 9.36 -12.05 -13.49
N ILE A 87 9.70 -11.51 -14.66
CA ILE A 87 9.61 -10.07 -14.94
C ILE A 87 8.15 -9.59 -14.80
N LEU A 88 7.21 -10.30 -15.41
CA LEU A 88 5.77 -9.99 -15.29
C LEU A 88 5.26 -10.06 -13.84
N ARG A 89 5.77 -11.00 -13.03
CA ARG A 89 5.44 -11.07 -11.60
C ARG A 89 6.02 -9.90 -10.81
N ALA A 90 7.24 -9.49 -11.12
CA ALA A 90 7.85 -8.33 -10.47
C ALA A 90 7.10 -7.03 -10.79
N GLU A 91 6.72 -6.84 -12.05
CA GLU A 91 5.90 -5.69 -12.47
C GLU A 91 4.55 -5.66 -11.74
N ALA A 92 3.84 -6.80 -11.71
CA ALA A 92 2.58 -6.93 -10.99
C ALA A 92 2.73 -6.68 -9.48
N CYS A 93 3.85 -7.09 -8.88
CA CYS A 93 4.16 -6.82 -7.48
C CYS A 93 4.37 -5.32 -7.21
N SER A 94 5.01 -4.60 -8.13
CA SER A 94 5.20 -3.15 -8.02
C SER A 94 3.87 -2.41 -8.09
N LEU A 95 3.04 -2.72 -9.09
CA LEU A 95 1.70 -2.14 -9.24
C LEU A 95 0.85 -2.35 -7.98
N ASN A 96 0.84 -3.55 -7.42
CA ASN A 96 0.17 -3.82 -6.16
C ASN A 96 0.69 -2.98 -4.98
N GLY A 97 1.99 -2.65 -4.98
CA GLY A 97 2.60 -1.79 -3.98
C GLY A 97 2.10 -0.35 -4.11
N LEU A 98 2.00 0.14 -5.34
CA LEU A 98 1.50 1.48 -5.65
C LEU A 98 0.00 1.63 -5.38
N GLU A 99 -0.80 0.57 -5.58
CA GLU A 99 -2.22 0.54 -5.21
C GLU A 99 -2.44 0.65 -3.69
N THR A 100 -1.53 0.09 -2.89
CA THR A 100 -1.73 -0.06 -1.43
C THR A 100 -0.96 0.98 -0.60
N ILE A 101 0.04 1.65 -1.17
CA ILE A 101 0.88 2.59 -0.41
C ILE A 101 0.10 3.79 0.12
N GLY A 102 -0.90 4.28 -0.61
CA GLY A 102 -1.75 5.38 -0.15
C GLY A 102 -2.48 5.03 1.16
N LEU A 103 -2.96 3.78 1.28
CA LEU A 103 -3.58 3.28 2.50
C LEU A 103 -2.60 3.24 3.67
N TYR A 104 -1.37 2.75 3.42
CA TYR A 104 -0.33 2.74 4.45
C TYR A 104 0.12 4.14 4.87
N ALA A 105 0.31 5.06 3.92
CA ALA A 105 0.64 6.44 4.23
C ALA A 105 -0.44 7.11 5.09
N ALA A 106 -1.72 6.91 4.73
CA ALA A 106 -2.86 7.36 5.53
C ALA A 106 -2.88 6.73 6.93
N SER A 107 -2.56 5.44 7.06
CA SER A 107 -2.41 4.74 8.35
C SER A 107 -1.34 5.39 9.25
N VAL A 108 -0.18 5.74 8.70
CA VAL A 108 0.89 6.42 9.44
C VAL A 108 0.43 7.81 9.88
N ILE A 109 -0.23 8.57 9.00
CA ILE A 109 -0.75 9.90 9.31
C ILE A 109 -1.79 9.82 10.43
N VAL A 110 -2.79 8.95 10.33
CA VAL A 110 -3.86 8.85 11.36
C VAL A 110 -3.30 8.36 12.69
N GLY A 111 -2.32 7.45 12.69
CA GLY A 111 -1.64 7.01 13.91
C GLY A 111 -0.89 8.15 14.62
N ASN A 112 -0.20 9.00 13.85
CA ASN A 112 0.45 10.20 14.39
C ASN A 112 -0.57 11.23 14.88
N TYR A 113 -1.64 11.46 14.12
CA TYR A 113 -2.73 12.37 14.50
C TYR A 113 -3.42 11.95 15.80
N ALA A 114 -3.68 10.65 15.96
CA ALA A 114 -4.23 10.06 17.18
C ALA A 114 -3.23 10.03 18.36
N GLN A 115 -1.97 10.44 18.13
CA GLN A 115 -0.91 10.41 19.13
C GLN A 115 -0.72 9.01 19.73
N LEU A 116 -0.70 7.98 18.86
CA LEU A 116 -0.34 6.63 19.29
C LEU A 116 1.08 6.62 19.87
N GLY A 117 1.32 5.73 20.83
CA GLY A 117 2.63 5.59 21.45
C GLY A 117 3.71 5.26 20.41
N THR A 118 4.88 5.85 20.57
CA THR A 118 6.03 5.67 19.66
C THR A 118 6.37 4.21 19.41
N SER A 119 6.32 3.38 20.46
CA SER A 119 6.54 1.94 20.35
C SER A 119 5.53 1.30 19.39
N THR A 120 4.25 1.59 19.56
CA THR A 120 3.17 1.09 18.70
C THR A 120 3.33 1.53 17.24
N LEU A 121 3.57 2.81 16.99
CA LEU A 121 3.79 3.34 15.63
C LEU A 121 4.95 2.63 14.94
N ASN A 122 6.07 2.48 15.65
CA ASN A 122 7.26 1.83 15.12
C ASN A 122 7.04 0.34 14.84
N SER A 123 6.44 -0.39 15.78
CA SER A 123 6.18 -1.83 15.62
C SER A 123 5.24 -2.11 14.45
N LEU A 124 4.16 -1.33 14.29
CA LEU A 124 3.23 -1.52 13.19
C LEU A 124 3.87 -1.18 11.84
N SER A 125 4.64 -0.09 11.76
CA SER A 125 5.34 0.29 10.54
C SER A 125 6.44 -0.69 10.15
N ILE A 126 7.26 -1.13 11.10
CA ILE A 126 8.30 -2.13 10.83
C ILE A 126 7.64 -3.45 10.41
N GLY A 127 6.58 -3.88 11.09
CA GLY A 127 5.82 -5.08 10.71
C GLY A 127 5.25 -4.99 9.29
N TYR A 128 4.68 -3.84 8.92
CA TYR A 128 4.25 -3.57 7.55
C TYR A 128 5.42 -3.68 6.55
N LEU A 129 6.54 -2.99 6.79
CA LEU A 129 7.69 -2.99 5.88
C LEU A 129 8.31 -4.38 5.71
N VAL A 130 8.48 -5.12 6.80
CA VAL A 130 9.02 -6.49 6.79
C VAL A 130 8.07 -7.43 6.03
N SER A 131 6.77 -7.38 6.33
CA SER A 131 5.78 -8.20 5.62
C SER A 131 5.70 -7.84 4.13
N ARG A 132 5.84 -6.56 3.78
CA ARG A 132 5.90 -6.11 2.37
C ARG A 132 7.15 -6.60 1.66
N CYS A 133 8.31 -6.59 2.34
CA CYS A 133 9.54 -7.17 1.80
C CYS A 133 9.38 -8.69 1.56
N ALA A 134 8.86 -9.42 2.55
CA ALA A 134 8.57 -10.85 2.42
C ALA A 134 7.57 -11.14 1.29
N TYR A 135 6.51 -10.34 1.18
CA TYR A 135 5.53 -10.43 0.09
C TYR A 135 6.22 -10.24 -1.26
N THR A 136 7.07 -9.22 -1.38
CA THR A 136 7.80 -8.91 -2.62
C THR A 136 8.68 -10.07 -3.07
N LEU A 137 9.50 -10.62 -2.16
CA LEU A 137 10.33 -11.80 -2.45
C LEU A 137 9.47 -13.01 -2.84
N SER A 138 8.38 -13.26 -2.11
CA SER A 138 7.46 -14.35 -2.40
C SER A 138 6.82 -14.20 -3.79
N TYR A 139 6.41 -12.99 -4.17
CA TYR A 139 5.74 -12.71 -5.44
C TYR A 139 6.70 -12.95 -6.62
N VAL A 140 7.92 -12.44 -6.54
CA VAL A 140 8.88 -12.50 -7.64
C VAL A 140 9.40 -13.93 -7.84
N PHE A 141 9.81 -14.60 -6.76
CA PHE A 141 10.59 -15.83 -6.84
C PHE A 141 9.77 -17.13 -6.75
N ILE A 142 8.59 -17.13 -6.13
CA ILE A 142 7.77 -18.35 -6.03
C ILE A 142 7.12 -18.66 -7.39
N ARG A 143 7.44 -19.84 -7.93
CA ARG A 143 6.87 -20.37 -9.19
C ARG A 143 5.78 -21.41 -8.97
N ASN A 144 5.85 -22.14 -7.86
CA ASN A 144 4.99 -23.29 -7.61
C ASN A 144 3.57 -22.87 -7.24
N ARG A 145 2.57 -23.42 -7.94
CA ARG A 145 1.15 -23.12 -7.70
C ARG A 145 0.69 -23.45 -6.28
N ARG A 146 1.27 -24.46 -5.63
CA ARG A 146 0.94 -24.77 -4.22
C ARG A 146 1.47 -23.70 -3.26
N LEU A 147 2.64 -23.15 -3.55
CA LEU A 147 3.26 -22.08 -2.75
C LEU A 147 2.66 -20.70 -3.06
N SER A 148 1.81 -20.55 -4.09
CA SER A 148 1.18 -19.24 -4.37
C SER A 148 0.20 -18.79 -3.30
N TRP A 149 -0.33 -19.73 -2.49
CA TRP A 149 -1.16 -19.40 -1.32
C TRP A 149 -0.37 -18.65 -0.24
N LEU A 150 0.94 -18.90 -0.13
CA LEU A 150 1.81 -18.18 0.80
C LEU A 150 1.82 -16.67 0.48
N ARG A 151 1.86 -16.32 -0.80
CA ARG A 151 1.79 -14.91 -1.25
C ARG A 151 0.51 -14.24 -0.77
N THR A 152 -0.64 -14.91 -0.91
CA THR A 152 -1.92 -14.39 -0.43
C THR A 152 -1.93 -14.25 1.08
N ALA A 153 -1.43 -15.26 1.81
CA ALA A 153 -1.36 -15.21 3.27
C ALA A 153 -0.48 -14.04 3.77
N ILE A 154 0.71 -13.85 3.19
CA ILE A 154 1.59 -12.74 3.55
C ILE A 154 0.92 -11.39 3.22
N TRP A 155 0.24 -11.30 2.08
CA TRP A 155 -0.50 -10.07 1.73
C TRP A 155 -1.58 -9.74 2.76
N GLN A 156 -2.33 -10.73 3.25
CA GLN A 156 -3.33 -10.51 4.29
C GLN A 156 -2.70 -10.04 5.59
N VAL A 157 -1.52 -10.55 5.96
CA VAL A 157 -0.75 -10.04 7.11
C VAL A 157 -0.33 -8.59 6.90
N THR A 158 0.17 -8.24 5.70
CA THR A 158 0.51 -6.86 5.35
C THR A 158 -0.70 -5.92 5.44
N ALA A 159 -1.86 -6.34 4.92
CA ALA A 159 -3.10 -5.59 5.00
C ALA A 159 -3.61 -5.46 6.45
N ALA A 160 -3.43 -6.50 7.28
CA ALA A 160 -3.79 -6.45 8.70
C ALA A 160 -3.01 -5.36 9.45
N TYR A 161 -1.75 -5.09 9.12
CA TYR A 161 -1.01 -3.97 9.71
C TYR A 161 -1.66 -2.61 9.43
N ILE A 162 -2.13 -2.38 8.19
CA ILE A 162 -2.87 -1.17 7.80
C ILE A 162 -4.14 -1.04 8.65
N VAL A 163 -4.91 -2.12 8.78
CA VAL A 163 -6.16 -2.13 9.57
C VAL A 163 -5.86 -1.90 11.05
N MET A 164 -4.81 -2.52 11.60
CA MET A 164 -4.41 -2.34 13.01
C MET A 164 -4.05 -0.90 13.34
N PHE A 165 -3.45 -0.15 12.40
CA PHE A 165 -3.27 1.30 12.56
C PHE A 165 -4.61 2.01 12.77
N TRP A 166 -5.58 1.76 11.88
CA TRP A 166 -6.89 2.41 11.92
C TRP A 166 -7.65 2.08 13.20
N VAL A 167 -7.67 0.80 13.57
CA VAL A 167 -8.34 0.32 14.79
C VAL A 167 -7.73 0.96 16.04
N LYS A 168 -6.39 0.91 16.18
CA LYS A 168 -5.73 1.49 17.36
C LYS A 168 -5.86 3.01 17.41
N ALA A 169 -5.78 3.69 16.28
CA ALA A 169 -6.00 5.13 16.21
C ALA A 169 -7.45 5.49 16.58
N GLY A 170 -8.43 4.74 16.08
CA GLY A 170 -9.85 4.91 16.40
C GLY A 170 -10.11 4.78 17.91
N TYR A 171 -9.66 3.69 18.54
CA TYR A 171 -9.79 3.51 19.99
C TYR A 171 -9.09 4.58 20.83
N LYS A 172 -8.08 5.27 20.28
CA LYS A 172 -7.38 6.35 20.99
C LYS A 172 -8.08 7.71 20.86
N LEU A 173 -8.86 7.89 19.81
CA LEU A 173 -9.56 9.14 19.50
C LEU A 173 -10.96 9.21 20.09
N LEU A 174 -11.62 8.06 20.27
CA LEU A 174 -12.86 7.90 21.03
C LEU A 174 -12.58 8.02 22.54
#